data_AF-A0A7R9LRG2-F1
#
_entry.id   AF-A0A7R9LRG2-F1
#
_cell.length_a   1.000
_cell.length_b   1.000
_cell.length_c   1.000
_cell.angle_alpha   90.00
_cell.angle_beta   90.00
_cell.angle_gamma   90.00
#
_symmetry.space_group_name_H-M   'P 1'
#
loop_
_entity.id
_entity.type
_entity.pdbx_description
1 polymer ?
#
loop_
_entity_poly.entity_id
_entity_poly.type
_entity_poly.pdbx_seq_one_letter_code
_entity_poly.pdbx_strand_id
1 'polypeptide(L)'
;MIIKPDRYLIFVYGTLKTGQPNHYVIKDPDNGEADFVGYAETVDKWPLVIASLYNVPYLLHKPHFGKKITGEIWSVDINMRNKMDDLESHPRFYRRFEIPVLLDDHGVRSPRHIVARDRHKYYSFHKCPGPIGVAYSL
;
A
#
# COMPACT_ATOMS: atom_id res chain seq x y z
N MET A 1 2.56 20.97 -7.30
CA MET A 1 1.29 20.20 -7.22
C MET A 1 0.50 20.66 -6.00
N ILE A 2 -0.65 21.32 -6.19
CA ILE A 2 -1.52 21.78 -5.08
C ILE A 2 -2.45 20.62 -4.73
N ILE A 3 -2.30 20.05 -3.53
CA ILE A 3 -3.24 19.06 -3.01
C ILE A 3 -4.45 19.84 -2.50
N LYS A 4 -5.65 19.54 -3.01
CA LYS A 4 -6.90 20.15 -2.50
C LYS A 4 -7.03 19.84 -1.00
N PRO A 5 -7.55 20.75 -0.17
CA PRO A 5 -7.55 20.63 1.30
C PRO A 5 -8.27 19.39 1.87
N ASP A 6 -9.11 18.72 1.07
CA ASP A 6 -9.88 17.53 1.48
C ASP A 6 -9.39 16.21 0.84
N ARG A 7 -8.12 16.16 0.43
CA ARG A 7 -7.54 14.96 -0.19
C ARG A 7 -6.52 14.27 0.68
N TYR A 8 -6.53 12.94 0.60
CA TYR A 8 -5.60 12.06 1.27
C TYR A 8 -4.60 11.52 0.26
N LEU A 9 -3.32 11.52 0.62
CA LEU A 9 -2.31 10.78 -0.12
C LEU A 9 -2.27 9.34 0.40
N ILE A 10 -2.36 8.38 -0.51
CA ILE A 10 -2.30 6.95 -0.20
C ILE A 10 -1.20 6.31 -1.04
N PHE A 11 -0.32 5.57 -0.36
CA PHE A 11 0.72 4.77 -1.00
C PHE A 11 0.21 3.35 -1.23
N VAL A 12 0.08 2.96 -2.50
CA VAL A 12 -0.34 1.61 -2.90
C VAL A 12 0.84 0.82 -3.43
N TYR A 13 1.06 -0.37 -2.87
CA TYR A 13 2.19 -1.23 -3.23
C TYR A 13 1.78 -2.66 -3.63
N GLY A 14 0.48 -2.97 -3.61
CA GLY A 14 -0.06 -4.31 -3.84
C GLY A 14 -1.13 -4.34 -4.94
N THR A 15 -2.21 -5.08 -4.69
CA THR A 15 -3.25 -5.38 -5.70
C THR A 15 -4.04 -4.18 -6.21
N LEU A 16 -3.88 -3.01 -5.58
CA LEU A 16 -4.47 -1.73 -5.99
C LEU A 16 -3.63 -0.97 -7.03
N LYS A 17 -2.36 -1.35 -7.25
CA LYS A 17 -1.49 -0.69 -8.25
C LYS A 17 -2.06 -0.79 -9.67
N THR A 18 -1.67 0.12 -10.54
CA THR A 18 -2.04 0.08 -11.96
C THR A 18 -1.71 -1.29 -12.57
N GLY A 19 -2.68 -1.88 -13.27
CA GLY A 19 -2.54 -3.20 -13.90
C GLY A 19 -2.74 -4.39 -12.96
N GLN A 20 -3.01 -4.17 -11.67
CA GLN A 20 -3.30 -5.23 -10.71
C GLN A 20 -4.81 -5.50 -10.56
N PRO A 21 -5.22 -6.67 -10.03
CA PRO A 21 -6.61 -7.11 -10.06
C PRO A 21 -7.62 -6.19 -9.37
N ASN A 22 -7.23 -5.44 -8.34
CA ASN A 22 -8.14 -4.57 -7.60
C ASN A 22 -8.10 -3.11 -8.06
N HIS A 23 -7.34 -2.79 -9.10
CA HIS A 23 -7.20 -1.42 -9.59
C HIS A 23 -8.52 -0.83 -10.12
N TYR A 24 -9.52 -1.67 -10.46
CA TYR A 24 -10.85 -1.21 -10.84
C TYR A 24 -11.52 -0.35 -9.76
N VAL A 25 -11.20 -0.57 -8.48
CA VAL A 25 -11.76 0.21 -7.36
C VAL A 25 -11.38 1.69 -7.46
N ILE A 26 -10.13 1.96 -7.87
CA ILE A 26 -9.60 3.32 -8.03
C ILE A 26 -10.19 4.01 -9.26
N LYS A 27 -10.46 3.24 -10.32
CA LYS A 27 -10.96 3.75 -11.61
C LYS A 27 -12.45 4.00 -11.64
N ASP A 28 -13.19 3.38 -10.73
CA ASP A 28 -14.64 3.47 -10.67
C ASP A 28 -15.08 4.80 -10.04
N PRO A 29 -15.70 5.71 -10.82
CA PRO A 29 -16.07 7.04 -10.34
C PRO A 29 -17.17 7.01 -9.27
N ASP A 30 -17.93 5.92 -9.17
CA ASP A 30 -18.96 5.77 -8.13
C ASP A 30 -18.33 5.57 -6.74
N ASN A 31 -17.04 5.21 -6.70
CA ASN A 31 -16.29 5.05 -5.45
C ASN A 31 -15.69 6.35 -4.92
N GLY A 32 -15.66 7.43 -5.72
CA GLY A 32 -15.06 8.73 -5.38
C GLY A 32 -13.95 9.16 -6.35
N GLU A 33 -13.30 10.28 -6.05
CA GLU A 33 -12.21 10.82 -6.86
C GLU A 33 -10.84 10.23 -6.47
N ALA A 34 -10.05 9.86 -7.48
CA ALA A 34 -8.65 9.45 -7.32
C ALA A 34 -7.78 10.00 -8.45
N ASP A 35 -6.76 10.79 -8.11
CA ASP A 35 -5.76 11.31 -9.04
C ASP A 35 -4.42 10.62 -8.81
N PHE A 36 -3.81 10.13 -9.90
CA PHE A 36 -2.44 9.62 -9.84
C PHE A 36 -1.47 10.77 -9.58
N VAL A 37 -0.61 10.61 -8.58
CA VAL A 37 0.40 11.62 -8.19
C VAL A 37 1.76 11.27 -8.77
N GLY A 38 2.15 10.00 -8.71
CA GLY A 38 3.46 9.56 -9.18
C GLY A 38 3.89 8.24 -8.58
N TYR A 39 5.02 7.74 -9.04
CA TYR A 39 5.66 6.56 -8.46
C TYR A 39 6.43 6.94 -7.19
N ALA A 40 6.52 6.01 -6.24
CA ALA A 40 7.27 6.24 -5.02
C ALA A 40 7.97 4.98 -4.52
N GLU A 41 8.98 5.20 -3.70
CA GLU A 41 9.74 4.15 -3.01
C GLU A 41 9.76 4.43 -1.50
N THR A 42 9.60 3.41 -0.65
CA THR A 42 9.75 3.59 0.80
C THR A 42 11.17 4.04 1.17
N VAL A 43 11.29 4.99 2.11
CA VAL A 43 12.61 5.43 2.61
C VAL A 43 13.30 4.26 3.31
N ASP A 44 12.58 3.61 4.21
CA ASP A 44 13.04 2.42 4.92
C ASP A 44 12.80 1.14 4.15
N LYS A 45 13.57 0.11 4.51
CA LYS A 45 13.32 -1.26 4.06
C LYS A 45 12.18 -1.86 4.87
N TRP A 46 11.31 -2.60 4.18
CA TRP A 46 10.24 -3.36 4.81
C TRP A 46 10.20 -4.80 4.28
N PRO A 47 9.87 -5.79 5.13
CA PRO A 47 9.68 -7.16 4.69
C PRO A 47 8.32 -7.27 3.99
N LEU A 48 8.36 -7.48 2.67
CA LEU A 48 7.21 -7.89 1.88
C LEU A 48 7.28 -9.41 1.71
N VAL A 49 6.33 -10.14 2.30
CA VAL A 49 6.26 -11.61 2.19
C VAL A 49 5.00 -12.01 1.42
N ILE A 50 5.09 -12.98 0.53
CA ILE A 50 3.90 -13.58 -0.10
C ILE A 50 3.51 -14.77 0.78
N ALA A 51 2.34 -14.68 1.42
CA ALA A 51 2.03 -15.62 2.49
C ALA A 51 0.56 -16.02 2.54
N SER A 52 0.12 -16.88 1.62
CA SER A 52 -1.11 -17.67 1.70
C SER A 52 -1.22 -18.57 0.47
N LEU A 53 -2.20 -19.48 0.47
CA LEU A 53 -2.62 -20.25 -0.72
C LEU A 53 -3.01 -19.37 -1.94
N TYR A 54 -3.15 -18.05 -1.75
CA TYR A 54 -3.64 -17.10 -2.75
C TYR A 54 -2.58 -16.09 -3.22
N ASN A 55 -1.30 -16.31 -2.93
CA ASN A 55 -0.19 -15.43 -3.33
C ASN A 55 -0.39 -13.94 -3.01
N VAL A 56 -0.99 -13.63 -1.87
CA VAL A 56 -1.23 -12.25 -1.45
C VAL A 56 0.06 -11.66 -0.86
N PRO A 57 0.48 -10.44 -1.25
CA PRO A 57 1.61 -9.76 -0.64
C PRO A 57 1.24 -9.18 0.74
N TYR A 58 2.10 -9.40 1.73
CA TYR A 58 1.97 -8.92 3.12
C TYR A 58 3.17 -8.06 3.47
N LEU A 59 2.92 -6.80 3.80
CA LEU A 59 3.92 -5.92 4.37
C LEU A 59 3.99 -6.16 5.88
N LEU A 60 5.10 -6.65 6.41
CA LEU A 60 5.23 -6.85 7.86
C LEU A 60 5.73 -5.58 8.54
N HIS A 61 5.14 -5.19 9.67
CA HIS A 61 5.58 -4.03 10.45
C HIS A 61 6.90 -4.28 11.20
N LYS A 62 7.99 -4.40 10.44
CA LYS A 62 9.36 -4.60 10.92
C LYS A 62 10.31 -3.71 10.11
N PRO A 63 10.37 -2.40 10.41
CA PRO A 63 11.17 -1.45 9.62
C PRO A 63 12.66 -1.82 9.63
N HIS A 64 13.37 -1.36 8.60
CA HIS A 64 14.79 -1.57 8.33
C HIS A 64 15.19 -3.01 7.97
N PHE A 65 14.22 -3.91 7.75
CA PHE A 65 14.45 -5.27 7.29
C PHE A 65 13.78 -5.51 5.93
N GLY A 66 14.29 -6.45 5.12
CA GLY A 66 13.72 -6.73 3.79
C GLY A 66 14.24 -5.79 2.69
N LYS A 67 13.33 -5.25 1.87
CA LYS A 67 13.66 -4.41 0.70
C LYS A 67 12.91 -3.09 0.75
N LYS A 68 13.41 -2.09 0.02
CA LYS A 68 12.59 -0.91 -0.26
C LYS A 68 11.45 -1.31 -1.19
N ILE A 69 10.27 -0.75 -0.96
CA ILE A 69 9.06 -1.12 -1.67
C ILE A 69 8.71 -0.02 -2.64
N THR A 70 8.52 -0.40 -3.89
CA THR A 70 8.06 0.51 -4.95
C THR A 70 6.55 0.43 -5.08
N GLY A 71 5.92 1.58 -5.27
CA GLY A 71 4.49 1.72 -5.35
C GLY A 71 4.08 2.99 -6.07
N GLU A 72 2.81 3.30 -5.93
CA GLU A 72 2.17 4.46 -6.54
C GLU A 72 1.56 5.32 -5.45
N ILE A 73 1.60 6.64 -5.63
CA ILE A 73 0.90 7.59 -4.78
C ILE A 73 -0.35 8.04 -5.51
N TRP A 74 -1.48 7.96 -4.81
CA TRP A 74 -2.76 8.46 -5.27
C TRP A 74 -3.25 9.55 -4.31
N SER A 75 -3.76 10.63 -4.87
CA SER A 75 -4.49 11.67 -4.14
C SER A 75 -5.97 11.34 -4.25
N VAL A 76 -6.62 11.04 -3.14
CA VAL A 76 -8.02 10.57 -3.14
C VAL A 76 -8.89 11.42 -2.25
N ASP A 77 -10.18 11.48 -2.54
CA ASP A 77 -11.16 12.06 -1.62
C ASP A 77 -11.51 11.11 -0.46
N ILE A 78 -12.40 11.58 0.42
CA ILE A 78 -12.87 10.81 1.58
C ILE A 78 -13.66 9.56 1.18
N ASN A 79 -14.44 9.61 0.10
CA ASN A 79 -15.30 8.51 -0.35
C ASN A 79 -14.44 7.36 -0.87
N MET A 80 -13.48 7.67 -1.73
CA MET A 80 -12.53 6.71 -2.30
C MET A 80 -11.66 6.10 -1.20
N ARG A 81 -11.19 6.93 -0.25
CA ARG A 81 -10.44 6.42 0.91
C ARG A 81 -11.24 5.37 1.69
N ASN A 82 -12.52 5.66 1.98
CA ASN A 82 -13.39 4.76 2.72
C ASN A 82 -13.67 3.48 1.92
N LYS A 83 -13.91 3.58 0.61
CA LYS A 83 -14.12 2.41 -0.24
C LYS A 83 -12.91 1.49 -0.27
N MET A 84 -11.72 2.06 -0.36
CA MET A 84 -10.49 1.27 -0.28
C MET A 84 -10.32 0.62 1.10
N ASP A 85 -10.70 1.30 2.19
CA ASP A 85 -10.68 0.74 3.53
C ASP A 85 -11.67 -0.45 3.67
N ASP A 86 -12.84 -0.38 3.03
CA ASP A 86 -13.85 -1.46 2.98
C ASP A 86 -13.35 -2.70 2.22
N LEU A 87 -12.75 -2.51 1.03
CA LEU A 87 -12.15 -3.58 0.23
C LEU A 87 -11.11 -4.35 1.04
N GLU A 88 -10.31 -3.62 1.82
CA GLU A 88 -9.26 -4.18 2.65
C GLU A 88 -9.79 -4.68 4.01
N SER A 89 -11.08 -4.54 4.30
CA SER A 89 -11.68 -4.94 5.59
C SER A 89 -10.92 -4.35 6.79
N HIS A 90 -10.56 -3.08 6.70
CA HIS A 90 -10.03 -2.30 7.82
C HIS A 90 -11.09 -2.19 8.94
N PRO A 91 -10.73 -2.22 10.24
CA PRO A 91 -9.40 -2.44 10.84
C PRO A 91 -9.10 -3.92 11.13
N ARG A 92 -9.94 -4.85 10.64
CA ARG A 92 -9.84 -6.29 10.97
C ARG A 92 -8.69 -6.99 10.27
N PHE A 93 -8.42 -6.63 9.02
CA PHE A 93 -7.36 -7.25 8.21
C PHE A 93 -6.19 -6.30 7.96
N TYR A 94 -6.45 -5.05 7.58
CA TYR A 94 -5.41 -4.04 7.39
C TYR A 94 -5.50 -2.91 8.42
N ARG A 95 -4.35 -2.32 8.80
CA ARG A 95 -4.25 -1.07 9.56
C ARG A 95 -3.53 -0.01 8.74
N ARG A 96 -4.01 1.22 8.84
CA ARG A 96 -3.36 2.41 8.27
C ARG A 96 -2.23 2.84 9.18
N PHE A 97 -1.08 3.16 8.60
CA PHE A 97 0.05 3.75 9.30
C PHE A 97 0.80 4.67 8.34
N GLU A 98 1.36 5.75 8.88
CA GLU A 98 2.12 6.70 8.07
C GLU A 98 3.57 6.22 7.94
N ILE A 99 4.08 6.21 6.71
CA ILE A 99 5.48 5.92 6.43
C ILE A 99 6.11 6.99 5.55
N PRO A 100 7.41 7.26 5.72
CA PRO A 100 8.15 8.10 4.80
C PRO A 100 8.39 7.38 3.47
N VAL A 101 8.03 8.02 2.37
CA VAL A 101 8.30 7.57 0.99
C VAL A 101 8.98 8.67 0.18
N LEU A 102 9.80 8.28 -0.78
CA LEU A 102 10.40 9.13 -1.79
C LEU A 102 9.47 9.14 -3.01
N LEU A 103 8.70 10.21 -3.18
CA LEU A 103 7.91 10.46 -4.39
C LEU A 103 8.87 10.86 -5.52
N ASP A 104 8.77 10.18 -6.65
CA ASP A 104 9.45 10.54 -7.89
C ASP A 104 8.56 11.49 -8.70
N ASP A 105 8.89 12.78 -8.64
CA ASP A 105 8.24 13.86 -9.39
C ASP A 105 9.21 14.34 -10.47
N HIS A 106 9.11 13.75 -11.66
CA HIS A 106 9.97 14.07 -12.81
C HIS A 106 11.49 14.02 -12.50
N GLY A 107 11.93 13.00 -11.74
CA GLY A 107 13.33 12.81 -11.36
C GLY A 107 13.72 13.53 -10.06
N VAL A 108 12.83 14.34 -9.48
CA VAL A 108 13.03 14.94 -8.16
C VAL A 108 12.42 14.02 -7.10
N ARG A 109 13.27 13.46 -6.24
CA ARG A 109 12.86 12.61 -5.13
C ARG A 109 12.66 13.43 -3.87
N SER A 110 11.42 13.52 -3.38
CA SER A 110 11.10 14.25 -2.13
C SER A 110 10.48 13.33 -1.08
N PRO A 111 10.93 13.40 0.19
CA PRO A 111 10.32 12.64 1.28
C PRO A 111 8.91 13.16 1.58
N ARG A 112 7.95 12.25 1.66
CA ARG A 112 6.55 12.50 2.02
C ARG A 112 6.14 11.50 3.10
N HIS A 113 5.44 11.95 4.13
CA HIS A 113 4.74 11.04 5.05
C HIS A 113 3.39 10.70 4.43
N ILE A 114 3.17 9.42 4.13
CA ILE A 114 1.98 8.96 3.43
C ILE A 114 1.42 7.76 4.16
N VAL A 115 0.09 7.64 4.17
CA VAL A 115 -0.60 6.48 4.72
C VAL A 115 -0.33 5.27 3.83
N ALA A 116 0.42 4.32 4.36
CA ALA A 116 0.49 2.94 3.89
C ALA A 116 -0.48 2.07 4.70
N ARG A 117 -0.80 0.90 4.16
CA ARG A 117 -1.69 -0.08 4.80
C ARG A 117 -0.93 -1.37 5.04
N ASP A 118 -0.98 -1.96 6.24
CA ASP A 118 -0.33 -3.23 6.62
C ASP A 118 -1.40 -4.24 7.04
N ARG A 119 -1.27 -5.50 6.57
CA ARG A 119 -2.09 -6.62 7.02
C ARG A 119 -1.59 -7.23 8.34
N HIS A 120 -2.11 -6.74 9.46
CA HIS A 120 -1.69 -7.08 10.83
C HIS A 120 -1.78 -8.56 11.24
N LYS A 121 -2.58 -9.41 10.56
CA LYS A 121 -2.94 -10.76 11.07
C LYS A 121 -1.96 -11.89 10.76
N TYR A 122 -0.81 -11.67 10.11
CA TYR A 122 0.14 -12.76 9.85
C TYR A 122 0.61 -13.45 11.14
N TYR A 123 0.79 -12.70 12.24
CA TYR A 123 1.25 -13.27 13.51
C TYR A 123 0.20 -14.11 14.27
N SER A 124 -1.10 -13.95 14.00
CA SER A 124 -2.13 -14.74 14.71
C SER A 124 -2.35 -16.14 14.12
N PHE A 125 -1.85 -16.42 12.91
CA PHE A 125 -2.04 -17.70 12.21
C PHE A 125 -0.84 -18.67 12.32
N HIS A 126 0.23 -18.29 13.02
CA HIS A 126 1.38 -19.20 13.23
C HIS A 126 1.12 -20.21 14.35
N LYS A 127 0.23 -21.16 14.06
CA LYS A 127 0.26 -22.53 14.57
C LYS A 127 0.45 -23.55 13.43
N CYS A 128 1.02 -23.15 12.29
CA CYS A 128 1.35 -24.07 11.21
C CYS A 128 2.86 -23.99 10.90
N PRO A 129 3.64 -25.07 11.09
CA PRO A 129 5.05 -25.11 10.75
C PRO A 129 5.17 -25.39 9.25
N GLY A 130 5.41 -24.35 8.45
CA GLY A 130 5.68 -24.48 7.02
C GLY A 130 6.73 -23.46 6.57
N PRO A 131 7.57 -23.77 5.57
CA PRO A 131 8.69 -22.93 5.20
C PRO A 131 8.21 -21.56 4.71
N ILE A 132 8.79 -20.50 5.29
CA ILE A 132 8.55 -19.11 4.92
C ILE A 132 9.12 -18.89 3.51
N GLY A 133 8.25 -18.93 2.50
CA GLY A 133 8.60 -18.59 1.13
C GLY A 133 8.87 -17.09 1.02
N VAL A 134 10.13 -16.68 0.99
CA VAL A 134 10.54 -15.30 0.69
C VAL A 134 10.40 -15.11 -0.82
N ALA A 135 9.29 -14.53 -1.27
CA ALA A 135 9.11 -14.22 -2.68
C ALA A 135 9.87 -12.95 -3.07
N TYR A 136 10.58 -13.03 -4.18
CA TYR A 136 11.24 -11.92 -4.83
C TYR A 136 10.20 -11.00 -5.50
N SER A 137 10.52 -9.71 -5.53
CA SER A 137 9.78 -8.60 -6.17
C SER A 137 9.04 -9.00 -7.45
N LEU A 138 7.75 -8.64 -7.54
CA LEU A 138 7.10 -8.31 -8.81
C LEU A 138 7.25 -6.80 -9.07
#